data_AF-A0A347WJL5-F1
#
_entry.id   AF-A0A347WJL5-F1
#
_cell.length_a   1.000
_cell.length_b   1.000
_cell.length_c   1.000
_cell.angle_alpha   90.00
_cell.angle_beta   90.00
_cell.angle_gamma   90.00
#
_symmetry.space_group_name_H-M   'P 1'
#
loop_
_entity.id
_entity.type
_entity.pdbx_description
1 polymer ?
#
loop_
_entity_poly.entity_id
_entity_poly.type
_entity_poly.pdbx_seq_one_letter_code
_entity_poly.pdbx_strand_id
1 'polypeptide(L)'
;MTKAILDWELAIAERNKREGREQGRVEGRAEGREQGEIINQHHLVTNMHKNGMTVEQIADVTELTVKEVEAALEEPVFEGLQEA
;
A
#
# COMPACT_ATOMS: atom_id res chain seq x y z
N MET A 1 16.98 43.28 -10.20
CA MET A 1 17.47 42.10 -9.46
C MET A 1 18.84 41.72 -9.99
N THR A 2 19.77 41.30 -9.13
CA THR A 2 21.11 40.87 -9.56
C THR A 2 21.06 39.44 -10.09
N LYS A 3 21.93 39.11 -11.06
CA LYS A 3 22.05 37.75 -11.64
C LYS A 3 22.15 36.66 -10.57
N ALA A 4 22.86 36.94 -9.48
CA ALA A 4 23.02 36.03 -8.34
C ALA A 4 21.70 35.68 -7.62
N ILE A 5 20.74 36.62 -7.53
CA ILE A 5 19.43 36.35 -6.91
C ILE A 5 18.60 35.43 -7.81
N LEU A 6 18.59 35.69 -9.13
CA LEU A 6 17.91 34.86 -10.12
C LEU A 6 18.48 33.43 -10.16
N ASP A 7 19.80 33.28 -10.08
CA ASP A 7 20.46 31.98 -10.06
C ASP A 7 20.07 31.15 -8.82
N TRP A 8 19.91 31.81 -7.66
CA TRP A 8 19.44 31.17 -6.42
C TRP A 8 17.97 30.76 -6.49
N GLU A 9 17.10 31.63 -7.01
CA GLU A 9 15.67 31.32 -7.18
C GLU A 9 15.46 30.13 -8.12
N LEU A 10 16.21 30.08 -9.22
CA LEU A 10 16.18 28.98 -10.17
C LEU A 10 16.65 27.67 -9.51
N ALA A 11 17.74 27.71 -8.75
CA ALA A 11 18.25 26.54 -8.03
C ALA A 11 17.25 26.00 -6.98
N ILE A 12 16.56 26.90 -6.26
CA ILE A 12 15.51 26.53 -5.30
C ILE A 12 14.32 25.88 -6.03
N ALA A 13 13.88 26.46 -7.15
CA ALA A 13 12.77 25.92 -7.94
C ALA A 13 13.09 24.52 -8.51
N GLU A 14 14.31 24.31 -9.01
CA GLU A 14 14.76 22.99 -9.50
C GLU A 14 14.83 21.96 -8.37
N ARG A 15 15.33 22.36 -7.20
CA ARG A 15 15.37 21.52 -6.00
C ARG A 15 13.97 21.09 -5.57
N ASN A 16 13.04 22.03 -5.43
CA ASN A 16 11.66 21.74 -5.01
C ASN A 16 10.97 20.79 -6.01
N LYS A 17 11.19 20.98 -7.32
CA LYS A 17 10.64 20.10 -8.35
C LYS A 17 11.20 18.67 -8.29
N ARG A 18 12.48 18.54 -7.92
CA ARG A 18 13.13 17.23 -7.74
C ARG A 18 12.61 16.55 -6.47
N GLU A 19 12.55 17.28 -5.37
CA GLU A 19 12.04 16.78 -4.08
C GLU A 19 10.59 16.33 -4.19
N GLY A 20 9.71 17.13 -4.80
CA GLY A 20 8.30 16.75 -4.98
C GLY A 20 8.10 15.49 -5.85
N ARG A 21 8.95 15.27 -6.86
CA ARG A 21 8.91 14.05 -7.67
C ARG A 21 9.40 12.82 -6.92
N GLU A 22 10.49 12.97 -6.15
CA GLU A 22 11.01 11.86 -5.37
C GLU A 22 10.04 11.49 -4.24
N GLN A 23 9.47 12.48 -3.57
CA GLN A 23 8.47 12.27 -2.53
C GLN A 23 7.23 11.54 -3.09
N GLY A 24 6.63 12.02 -4.18
CA GLY A 24 5.47 11.34 -4.78
C GLY A 24 5.78 9.92 -5.27
N ARG A 25 7.00 9.64 -5.71
CA ARG A 25 7.44 8.29 -6.10
C ARG A 25 7.68 7.37 -4.90
N VAL A 26 8.08 7.92 -3.76
CA VAL A 26 8.23 7.16 -2.51
C VAL A 26 6.87 6.84 -1.93
N GLU A 27 6.01 7.85 -1.79
CA GLU A 27 4.64 7.73 -1.26
C GLU A 27 3.82 6.74 -2.10
N GLY A 28 3.75 6.91 -3.43
CA GLY A 28 2.99 5.99 -4.28
C GLY A 28 3.50 4.54 -4.28
N ARG A 29 4.81 4.32 -4.05
CA ARG A 29 5.37 2.96 -3.87
C ARG A 29 5.13 2.38 -2.49
N ALA A 30 4.96 3.21 -1.46
CA ALA A 30 4.61 2.76 -0.13
C ALA A 30 3.13 2.36 -0.10
N GLU A 31 2.24 3.27 -0.55
CA GLU A 31 0.79 3.03 -0.64
C GLU A 31 0.46 1.81 -1.51
N GLY A 32 1.10 1.68 -2.68
CA GLY A 32 0.86 0.53 -3.56
C GLY A 32 1.33 -0.81 -2.98
N ARG A 33 2.38 -0.82 -2.15
CA ARG A 33 2.81 -2.04 -1.46
C ARG A 33 1.86 -2.41 -0.33
N GLU A 34 1.46 -1.43 0.48
CA GLU A 34 0.53 -1.64 1.59
C GLU A 34 -0.84 -2.14 1.08
N GLN A 35 -1.39 -1.51 0.04
CA GLN A 35 -2.62 -1.99 -0.60
C GLN A 35 -2.47 -3.40 -1.17
N GLY A 36 -1.34 -3.70 -1.81
CA GLY A 36 -1.06 -5.03 -2.34
C GLY A 36 -0.96 -6.10 -1.25
N GLU A 37 -0.34 -5.79 -0.12
CA GLU A 37 -0.23 -6.69 1.03
C GLU A 37 -1.61 -6.99 1.63
N ILE A 38 -2.45 -5.97 1.84
CA ILE A 38 -3.82 -6.14 2.36
C ILE A 38 -4.66 -7.02 1.43
N ILE A 39 -4.66 -6.72 0.12
CA ILE A 39 -5.40 -7.51 -0.88
C ILE A 39 -4.93 -8.96 -0.89
N ASN A 40 -3.61 -9.18 -0.85
CA ASN A 40 -3.04 -10.52 -0.86
C ASN A 40 -3.41 -11.30 0.40
N GLN A 41 -3.33 -10.67 1.57
CA GLN A 41 -3.72 -11.28 2.84
C GLN A 41 -5.19 -11.69 2.84
N HIS A 42 -6.08 -10.80 2.41
CA HIS A 42 -7.50 -11.11 2.30
C HIS A 42 -7.75 -12.27 1.32
N HIS A 43 -7.16 -12.24 0.13
CA HIS A 43 -7.30 -13.32 -0.85
C HIS A 43 -6.79 -14.66 -0.30
N LEU A 44 -5.66 -14.65 0.40
CA LEU A 44 -5.08 -15.84 1.03
C LEU A 44 -6.03 -16.42 2.08
N VAL A 45 -6.46 -15.60 3.04
CA VAL A 45 -7.37 -15.99 4.13
C VAL A 45 -8.71 -16.50 3.58
N THR A 46 -9.30 -15.78 2.64
CA THR A 46 -10.57 -16.16 2.01
C THR A 46 -10.45 -17.50 1.28
N ASN A 47 -9.37 -17.72 0.53
CA ASN A 47 -9.16 -18.97 -0.20
C ASN A 47 -8.95 -20.15 0.76
N MET A 48 -8.18 -19.96 1.84
CA MET A 48 -7.98 -20.99 2.85
C MET A 48 -9.30 -21.36 3.55
N HIS A 49 -10.11 -20.36 3.92
CA HIS A 49 -11.42 -20.58 4.53
C HIS A 49 -12.39 -21.30 3.58
N LYS A 50 -12.43 -20.90 2.30
CA LYS A 50 -13.22 -21.59 1.26
C LYS A 50 -12.78 -23.05 1.05
N ASN A 51 -11.52 -23.36 1.29
CA ASN A 51 -10.98 -24.72 1.23
C ASN A 51 -11.26 -25.54 2.52
N GLY A 52 -12.03 -25.01 3.46
CA GLY A 52 -12.49 -25.71 4.66
C GLY A 52 -11.54 -25.65 5.86
N MET A 53 -10.53 -24.77 5.84
CA MET A 53 -9.70 -24.50 7.02
C MET A 53 -10.49 -23.65 8.03
N THR A 54 -10.32 -23.94 9.33
CA THR A 54 -10.91 -23.10 10.38
C THR A 54 -10.13 -21.81 10.56
N VAL A 55 -10.74 -20.79 11.17
CA VAL A 55 -10.11 -19.50 11.46
C VAL A 55 -8.82 -19.67 12.27
N GLU A 56 -8.81 -20.59 13.24
CA GLU A 56 -7.64 -20.89 14.07
C GLU A 56 -6.50 -21.54 13.25
N GLN A 57 -6.83 -22.45 12.34
CA GLN A 57 -5.84 -23.07 11.46
C GLN A 57 -5.23 -22.05 10.48
N ILE A 58 -6.05 -21.12 9.99
CA ILE A 58 -5.60 -20.05 9.11
C ILE A 58 -4.67 -19.11 9.88
N ALA A 59 -5.03 -18.72 11.11
CA ALA A 59 -4.20 -17.91 11.99
C ALA A 59 -2.82 -18.56 12.21
N ASP A 60 -2.80 -19.86 12.51
CA ASP A 60 -1.55 -20.60 12.73
C ASP A 60 -0.66 -20.67 11.47
N VAL A 61 -1.25 -20.82 10.28
CA VAL A 61 -0.50 -20.96 9.01
C VAL A 61 -0.05 -19.61 8.46
N THR A 62 -0.84 -18.56 8.66
CA THR A 62 -0.57 -17.21 8.13
C THR A 62 0.18 -16.32 9.12
N GLU A 63 0.45 -16.82 10.32
CA GLU A 63 1.02 -16.08 11.46
C GLU A 63 0.19 -14.83 11.82
N LEU A 64 -1.08 -14.82 11.44
CA LEU A 64 -2.05 -13.79 11.81
C LEU A 64 -2.74 -14.17 13.11
N THR A 65 -3.27 -13.17 13.81
CA THR A 65 -4.18 -13.42 14.93
C THR A 65 -5.56 -13.82 14.41
N VAL A 66 -6.30 -14.60 15.21
CA VAL A 66 -7.70 -14.96 14.93
C VAL A 66 -8.54 -13.73 14.55
N LYS A 67 -8.34 -12.61 15.25
CA LYS A 67 -9.03 -11.35 14.97
C LYS A 67 -8.68 -10.75 13.61
N GLU A 68 -7.42 -10.83 13.18
CA GLU A 68 -7.00 -10.35 11.86
C GLU A 68 -7.56 -11.25 10.75
N VAL A 69 -7.64 -12.56 10.99
CA VAL A 69 -8.28 -13.50 10.07
C VAL A 69 -9.78 -13.24 9.97
N GLU A 70 -10.47 -13.00 11.10
CA GLU A 70 -11.89 -12.62 11.13
C GLU A 70 -12.12 -11.30 10.39
N ALA A 71 -11.32 -10.27 10.66
CA ALA A 71 -11.39 -8.99 9.98
C ALA A 71 -11.18 -9.14 8.46
N ALA A 72 -10.23 -9.97 8.04
CA ALA A 72 -9.98 -10.28 6.63
C ALA A 72 -11.06 -11.15 5.98
N LEU A 73 -12.03 -11.68 6.73
CA LEU A 73 -13.22 -12.36 6.20
C LEU A 73 -14.47 -11.46 6.25
N GLU A 74 -14.52 -10.50 7.16
CA GLU A 74 -15.63 -9.55 7.34
C GLU A 74 -15.53 -8.34 6.40
N GLU A 75 -14.31 -7.84 6.16
CA GLU A 75 -14.11 -6.67 5.31
C GLU A 75 -14.20 -7.06 3.83
N PRO A 76 -15.19 -6.58 3.05
CA PRO A 76 -15.17 -6.81 1.61
C PRO A 76 -13.92 -6.15 1.02
N VAL A 77 -13.08 -6.93 0.34
CA VAL A 77 -12.04 -6.39 -0.55
C VAL A 77 -12.67 -5.29 -1.37
N PHE A 78 -12.04 -4.12 -1.42
CA PHE A 78 -12.38 -3.05 -2.35
C PHE A 78 -12.67 -3.65 -3.75
N GLU A 79 -13.95 -3.80 -4.09
CA GLU A 79 -14.42 -4.22 -5.40
C GLU A 79 -14.12 -3.07 -6.36
N GLY A 80 -12.90 -2.98 -6.88
CA GLY A 80 -12.53 -1.79 -7.64
C GLY A 80 -11.26 -1.83 -8.47
N LEU A 81 -10.55 -2.96 -8.60
CA LEU A 81 -9.31 -3.01 -9.41
C LEU A 81 -9.25 -4.16 -10.42
N GLN A 82 -10.41 -4.66 -10.89
CA GLN A 82 -10.46 -5.60 -12.02
C GLN A 82 -10.66 -4.95 -13.40
N GLU A 83 -10.57 -3.63 -13.52
CA GLU A 83 -10.62 -2.95 -14.83
C GLU A 83 -9.37 -2.12 -15.08
N ALA A 84 -8.36 -2.76 -15.70
CA ALA A 84 -7.33 -2.11 -16.49
C ALA A 84 -6.92 -3.03 -17.66
#